data_AF-A0A968X3Y8-F1
#
_entry.id   AF-A0A968X3Y8-F1
#
_cell.length_a   1.000
_cell.length_b   1.000
_cell.length_c   1.000
_cell.angle_alpha   90.00
_cell.angle_beta   90.00
_cell.angle_gamma   90.00
#
_symmetry.space_group_name_H-M   'P 1'
#
loop_
_entity.id
_entity.type
_entity.pdbx_description
1 polymer ?
#
loop_
_entity_poly.entity_id
_entity_poly.type
_entity_poly.pdbx_seq_one_letter_code
_entity_poly.pdbx_strand_id
1 'polypeptide(L)'
;MTSFTVPHPIQYQGSKRSLAPTIIRYLPRHFQRLVEPFAGSGALSIACAARGLADQFWLNDVNKPLANLLSLIVNHPKELAESYARTWNAQHPDSLEHYYRVREDFNRTNDPELFLYLLARCVKGAVRYNSDGLFNQSPDKRRQGTRPETMSRNIWGVSRILKGRVVTTSLDYQDVLANVGSGDVVYMDPPYQGVCGDRDSRYFSGIEFDPYVEALRELNKRDIRYVVSYDGRTGTRTYGKSLPQSLQLVHVELDAGRSSQATLLGRDDVTVESLYLSAALASEVEEQPTNYTRKASLQMRLLDSNNGTKKSIQKSF
;
A
#
# COMPACT_ATOMS: atom_id res chain seq x y z
N MET A 1 7.59 -19.06 -20.22
CA MET A 1 6.93 -18.80 -18.93
C MET A 1 6.18 -17.49 -19.04
N THR A 2 4.85 -17.50 -19.09
CA THR A 2 4.05 -16.27 -19.07
C THR A 2 4.32 -15.53 -17.77
N SER A 3 4.79 -14.28 -17.86
CA SER A 3 4.99 -13.39 -16.71
C SER A 3 3.71 -13.34 -15.85
N PHE A 4 3.74 -13.97 -14.67
CA PHE A 4 2.64 -13.90 -13.72
C PHE A 4 2.63 -12.50 -13.13
N THR A 5 1.80 -11.62 -13.70
CA THR A 5 1.57 -10.29 -13.14
C THR A 5 0.64 -10.43 -11.95
N VAL A 6 1.08 -9.96 -10.77
CA VAL A 6 0.27 -9.99 -9.55
C VAL A 6 -1.04 -9.21 -9.80
N PRO A 7 -2.22 -9.83 -9.56
CA PRO A 7 -3.51 -9.24 -9.89
C PRO A 7 -3.88 -8.12 -8.91
N HIS A 8 -4.44 -7.02 -9.40
CA HIS A 8 -4.91 -5.91 -8.56
C HIS A 8 -6.19 -5.27 -9.12
N PRO A 9 -7.35 -5.52 -8.51
CA PRO A 9 -8.63 -4.99 -8.99
C PRO A 9 -8.84 -3.52 -8.58
N ILE A 10 -8.31 -3.11 -7.44
CA ILE A 10 -8.51 -1.76 -6.89
C ILE A 10 -7.34 -0.85 -7.24
N GLN A 11 -7.66 0.35 -7.71
CA GLN A 11 -6.73 1.49 -7.69
C GLN A 11 -6.99 2.27 -6.41
N TYR A 12 -5.98 2.39 -5.56
CA TYR A 12 -6.10 3.03 -4.26
C TYR A 12 -4.92 3.95 -4.02
N GLN A 13 -5.20 5.19 -3.63
CA GLN A 13 -4.15 6.12 -3.22
C GLN A 13 -3.40 5.56 -2.00
N GLY A 14 -2.07 5.62 -2.00
CA GLY A 14 -1.25 5.03 -0.93
C GLY A 14 -0.96 3.54 -1.12
N SER A 15 -1.59 2.87 -2.11
CA SER A 15 -1.39 1.45 -2.38
C SER A 15 0.08 1.08 -2.55
N LYS A 16 0.52 0.13 -1.74
CA LYS A 16 1.90 -0.39 -1.70
C LYS A 16 2.25 -1.39 -2.79
N ARG A 17 1.39 -1.54 -3.80
CA ARG A 17 1.58 -2.47 -4.93
C ARG A 17 2.99 -2.44 -5.53
N SER A 18 3.56 -1.26 -5.77
CA SER A 18 4.90 -1.13 -6.37
C SER A 18 6.02 -1.52 -5.40
N LEU A 19 5.83 -1.28 -4.11
CA LEU A 19 6.81 -1.53 -3.06
C LEU A 19 6.68 -2.91 -2.42
N ALA A 20 5.53 -3.57 -2.55
CA ALA A 20 5.27 -4.87 -1.97
C ALA A 20 6.35 -5.91 -2.32
N PRO A 21 6.86 -6.02 -3.57
CA PRO A 21 7.98 -6.92 -3.87
C PRO A 21 9.26 -6.66 -3.07
N THR A 22 9.48 -5.43 -2.65
CA THR A 22 10.62 -5.03 -1.82
C THR A 22 10.33 -5.25 -0.34
N ILE A 23 9.16 -4.82 0.14
CA ILE A 23 8.76 -4.93 1.55
C ILE A 23 8.76 -6.38 2.01
N ILE A 24 8.22 -7.31 1.22
CA ILE A 24 8.16 -8.72 1.62
C ILE A 24 9.52 -9.40 1.77
N ARG A 25 10.62 -8.79 1.28
CA ARG A 25 11.99 -9.31 1.51
C ARG A 25 12.40 -9.16 2.97
N TYR A 26 11.72 -8.29 3.70
CA TYR A 26 11.88 -8.05 5.13
C TYR A 26 10.87 -8.84 5.97
N LEU A 27 10.23 -9.87 5.39
CA LEU A 27 9.35 -10.79 6.09
C LEU A 27 9.98 -12.18 6.15
N PRO A 28 9.55 -13.06 7.08
CA PRO A 28 10.02 -14.44 7.13
C PRO A 28 9.68 -15.19 5.83
N ARG A 29 10.48 -16.20 5.48
CA ARG A 29 10.24 -17.04 4.29
C ARG A 29 8.89 -17.77 4.32
N HIS A 30 8.39 -18.07 5.53
CA HIS A 30 7.06 -18.62 5.76
C HIS A 30 6.57 -18.22 7.17
N PHE A 31 5.28 -17.95 7.31
CA PHE A 31 4.63 -17.64 8.59
C PHE A 31 3.13 -17.97 8.55
N GLN A 32 2.49 -18.05 9.72
CA GLN A 32 1.12 -18.55 9.82
C GLN A 32 0.10 -17.57 9.21
N ARG A 33 0.13 -16.29 9.62
CA ARG A 33 -0.88 -15.33 9.20
C ARG A 33 -0.33 -13.92 9.04
N LEU A 34 -0.68 -13.28 7.93
CA LEU A 34 -0.45 -11.85 7.74
C LEU A 34 -1.65 -11.07 8.25
N VAL A 35 -1.42 -10.06 9.07
CA VAL A 35 -2.46 -9.16 9.57
C VAL A 35 -2.19 -7.74 9.06
N GLU A 36 -3.15 -7.15 8.36
CA GLU A 36 -3.08 -5.77 7.86
C GLU A 36 -4.19 -4.93 8.54
N PRO A 37 -3.90 -4.22 9.65
CA PRO A 37 -4.88 -3.34 10.32
C PRO A 37 -5.38 -2.19 9.43
N PHE A 38 -4.56 -1.79 8.45
CA PHE A 38 -4.79 -0.72 7.47
C PHE A 38 -4.63 -1.30 6.06
N ALA A 39 -5.48 -2.25 5.69
CA ALA A 39 -5.31 -3.03 4.47
C ALA A 39 -5.33 -2.18 3.19
N GLY A 40 -6.16 -1.14 3.12
CA GLY A 40 -6.33 -0.36 1.89
C GLY A 40 -6.69 -1.26 0.69
N SER A 41 -5.78 -1.39 -0.29
CA SER A 41 -5.96 -2.28 -1.45
C SER A 41 -5.59 -3.75 -1.19
N GLY A 42 -5.12 -4.10 0.01
CA GLY A 42 -4.62 -5.43 0.37
C GLY A 42 -3.36 -5.83 -0.39
N ALA A 43 -2.57 -4.84 -0.85
CA ALA A 43 -1.47 -5.09 -1.77
C ALA A 43 -0.40 -6.04 -1.21
N LEU A 44 -0.14 -5.97 0.10
CA LEU A 44 0.86 -6.84 0.71
C LEU A 44 0.33 -8.28 0.89
N SER A 45 -0.93 -8.46 1.31
CA SER A 45 -1.56 -9.79 1.31
C SER A 45 -1.57 -10.44 -0.06
N ILE A 46 -1.93 -9.70 -1.11
CA ILE A 46 -1.90 -10.22 -2.49
C ILE A 46 -0.46 -10.66 -2.86
N ALA A 47 0.55 -9.85 -2.52
CA ALA A 47 1.95 -10.17 -2.83
C ALA A 47 2.47 -11.39 -2.03
N CYS A 48 2.12 -11.50 -0.75
CA CYS A 48 2.48 -12.63 0.10
C CYS A 48 1.78 -13.92 -0.33
N ALA A 49 0.48 -13.84 -0.67
CA ALA A 49 -0.29 -14.97 -1.18
C ALA A 49 0.25 -15.48 -2.52
N ALA A 50 0.60 -14.57 -3.43
CA ALA A 50 1.19 -14.91 -4.72
C ALA A 50 2.56 -15.61 -4.60
N ARG A 51 3.30 -15.37 -3.50
CA ARG A 51 4.59 -16.00 -3.23
C ARG A 51 4.52 -17.16 -2.22
N GLY A 52 3.34 -17.45 -1.67
CA GLY A 52 3.17 -18.53 -0.69
C GLY A 52 3.87 -18.27 0.65
N LEU A 53 4.01 -17.00 1.06
CA LEU A 53 4.72 -16.65 2.31
C LEU A 53 3.86 -16.86 3.56
N ALA A 54 2.52 -16.78 3.44
CA ALA A 54 1.59 -16.89 4.56
C ALA A 54 0.47 -17.89 4.27
N ASP A 55 0.05 -18.61 5.32
CA ASP A 55 -1.06 -19.57 5.23
C ASP A 55 -2.42 -18.87 5.27
N GLN A 56 -2.55 -17.85 6.12
CA GLN A 56 -3.78 -17.09 6.33
C GLN A 56 -3.56 -15.58 6.26
N PHE A 57 -4.65 -14.84 6.09
CA PHE A 57 -4.65 -13.39 5.93
C PHE A 57 -5.80 -12.77 6.71
N TRP A 58 -5.53 -11.69 7.43
CA TRP A 58 -6.54 -10.85 8.06
C TRP A 58 -6.42 -9.44 7.49
N LEU A 59 -7.38 -9.09 6.64
CA LEU A 59 -7.49 -7.76 6.04
C LEU A 59 -8.47 -6.92 6.87
N ASN A 60 -8.00 -5.86 7.51
CA ASN A 60 -8.86 -4.92 8.21
C ASN A 60 -8.75 -3.53 7.59
N ASP A 61 -9.87 -2.83 7.50
CA ASP A 61 -9.87 -1.40 7.22
C ASP A 61 -11.07 -0.73 7.91
N VAL A 62 -10.84 0.42 8.54
CA VAL A 62 -11.92 1.19 9.19
C VAL A 62 -12.96 1.66 8.17
N ASN A 63 -12.59 1.79 6.88
CA ASN A 63 -13.52 2.05 5.80
C ASN A 63 -14.34 0.78 5.48
N LYS A 64 -15.52 0.67 6.11
CA LYS A 64 -16.43 -0.48 5.96
C LYS A 64 -16.78 -0.82 4.50
N PRO A 65 -17.14 0.13 3.60
CA PRO A 65 -17.29 -0.15 2.17
C PRO A 65 -16.05 -0.81 1.53
N LEU A 66 -14.84 -0.37 1.89
CA LEU A 66 -13.61 -0.96 1.37
C LEU A 66 -13.37 -2.38 1.90
N ALA A 67 -13.55 -2.60 3.20
CA ALA A 67 -13.47 -3.94 3.80
C ALA A 67 -14.49 -4.90 3.16
N ASN A 68 -15.73 -4.47 2.99
CA ASN A 68 -16.76 -5.27 2.31
C ASN A 68 -16.38 -5.57 0.85
N LEU A 69 -15.82 -4.59 0.13
CA LEU A 69 -15.33 -4.79 -1.23
C LEU A 69 -14.19 -5.82 -1.30
N LEU A 70 -13.22 -5.76 -0.39
CA LEU A 70 -12.16 -6.77 -0.30
C LEU A 70 -12.74 -8.17 -0.07
N SER A 71 -13.74 -8.30 0.79
CA SER A 71 -14.45 -9.57 1.01
C SER A 71 -15.14 -10.06 -0.26
N LEU A 72 -15.85 -9.20 -1.01
CA LEU A 72 -16.48 -9.58 -2.28
C LEU A 72 -15.46 -10.01 -3.33
N ILE A 73 -14.33 -9.30 -3.46
CA ILE A 73 -13.26 -9.67 -4.38
C ILE A 73 -12.77 -11.10 -4.13
N VAL A 74 -12.63 -11.49 -2.86
CA VAL A 74 -12.12 -12.82 -2.50
C VAL A 74 -13.21 -13.89 -2.60
N ASN A 75 -14.39 -13.62 -2.04
CA ASN A 75 -15.39 -14.65 -1.77
C ASN A 75 -16.45 -14.78 -2.89
N HIS A 76 -16.81 -13.66 -3.53
CA HIS A 76 -17.88 -13.56 -4.54
C HIS A 76 -17.37 -12.92 -5.85
N PRO A 77 -16.31 -13.48 -6.48
CA PRO A 77 -15.64 -12.85 -7.61
C PRO A 77 -16.53 -12.77 -8.87
N LYS A 78 -17.44 -13.74 -9.05
CA LYS A 78 -18.33 -13.80 -10.21
C LYS A 78 -19.35 -12.67 -10.14
N GLU A 79 -20.06 -12.60 -9.02
CA GLU A 79 -21.11 -11.63 -8.76
C GLU A 79 -20.56 -10.20 -8.88
N LEU A 80 -19.42 -9.93 -8.23
CA LEU A 80 -18.77 -8.63 -8.28
C LEU A 80 -18.30 -8.26 -9.70
N ALA A 81 -17.71 -9.19 -10.45
CA ALA A 81 -17.25 -8.92 -11.82
C ALA A 81 -18.42 -8.64 -12.78
N GLU A 82 -19.52 -9.40 -12.66
CA GLU A 82 -20.73 -9.18 -13.45
C GLU A 82 -21.40 -7.86 -13.09
N SER A 83 -21.48 -7.52 -11.79
CA SER A 83 -22.02 -6.24 -11.33
C SER A 83 -21.21 -5.06 -11.84
N TYR A 84 -19.88 -5.12 -11.73
CA TYR A 84 -19.00 -4.11 -12.28
C TYR A 84 -19.22 -3.93 -13.79
N ALA A 85 -19.33 -5.03 -14.54
CA ALA A 85 -19.57 -4.97 -15.99
C ALA A 85 -20.92 -4.31 -16.33
N ARG A 86 -21.99 -4.65 -15.59
CA ARG A 86 -23.31 -4.01 -15.77
C ARG A 86 -23.25 -2.51 -15.51
N THR A 87 -22.71 -2.09 -14.37
CA THR A 87 -22.55 -0.67 -14.02
C THR A 87 -21.67 0.05 -15.04
N TRP A 88 -20.56 -0.56 -15.45
CA TRP A 88 -19.67 0.02 -16.45
C TRP A 88 -20.32 0.18 -17.82
N ASN A 89 -21.09 -0.79 -18.31
CA ASN A 89 -21.77 -0.70 -19.61
C ASN A 89 -22.93 0.31 -19.62
N ALA A 90 -23.59 0.50 -18.47
CA ALA A 90 -24.69 1.45 -18.31
C ALA A 90 -24.24 2.94 -18.33
N GLN A 91 -22.94 3.21 -18.48
CA GLN A 91 -22.41 4.58 -18.58
C GLN A 91 -22.64 5.24 -19.94
N HIS A 92 -23.28 4.57 -20.89
CA HIS A 92 -23.58 5.12 -22.21
C HIS A 92 -25.07 5.50 -22.32
N PRO A 93 -25.42 6.62 -22.98
CA PRO A 93 -24.56 7.53 -23.73
C PRO A 93 -23.82 8.59 -22.88
N ASP A 94 -24.38 8.99 -21.73
CA ASP A 94 -23.77 10.01 -20.86
C ASP A 94 -23.04 9.39 -19.67
N SER A 95 -21.72 9.29 -19.83
CA SER A 95 -20.87 8.71 -18.80
C SER A 95 -20.75 9.62 -17.58
N LEU A 96 -20.77 10.95 -17.72
CA LEU A 96 -20.51 11.84 -16.59
C LEU A 96 -21.72 11.83 -15.64
N GLU A 97 -22.91 11.97 -16.20
CA GLU A 97 -24.16 11.88 -15.46
C GLU A 97 -24.30 10.52 -14.77
N HIS A 98 -23.98 9.43 -15.48
CA HIS A 98 -23.97 8.08 -14.90
C HIS A 98 -23.06 7.96 -13.67
N TYR A 99 -21.85 8.54 -13.70
CA TYR A 99 -20.97 8.51 -12.53
C TYR A 99 -21.60 9.18 -11.31
N TYR A 100 -22.23 10.34 -11.52
CA TYR A 100 -22.86 11.08 -10.42
C TYR A 100 -24.07 10.34 -9.84
N ARG A 101 -24.88 9.66 -10.68
CA ARG A 101 -25.95 8.78 -10.20
C ARG A 101 -25.41 7.61 -9.37
N VAL A 102 -24.40 6.90 -9.88
CA VAL A 102 -23.76 5.80 -9.13
C VAL A 102 -23.16 6.30 -7.81
N ARG A 103 -22.59 7.50 -7.80
CA ARG A 103 -22.08 8.13 -6.57
C ARG A 103 -23.18 8.43 -5.56
N GLU A 104 -24.31 8.95 -6.02
CA GLU A 104 -25.48 9.22 -5.18
C GLU A 104 -26.04 7.92 -4.60
N ASP A 105 -26.19 6.88 -5.43
CA ASP A 105 -26.65 5.56 -5.01
C ASP A 105 -25.69 4.94 -3.99
N PHE A 106 -24.37 5.04 -4.21
CA PHE A 106 -23.37 4.63 -3.24
C PHE A 106 -23.49 5.38 -1.92
N ASN A 107 -23.63 6.71 -1.97
CA ASN A 107 -23.79 7.54 -0.77
C ASN A 107 -25.05 7.21 0.02
N ARG A 108 -26.10 6.70 -0.64
CA ARG A 108 -27.34 6.24 0.02
C ARG A 108 -27.23 4.82 0.60
N THR A 109 -26.44 3.94 -0.01
CA THR A 109 -26.46 2.49 0.26
C THR A 109 -25.19 1.94 0.91
N ASN A 110 -24.06 2.63 0.76
CA ASN A 110 -22.72 2.12 1.03
C ASN A 110 -22.40 0.79 0.30
N ASP A 111 -23.01 0.56 -0.86
CA ASP A 111 -22.84 -0.67 -1.62
C ASP A 111 -21.39 -0.82 -2.16
N PRO A 112 -20.65 -1.86 -1.74
CA PRO A 112 -19.28 -2.09 -2.19
C PRO A 112 -19.16 -2.36 -3.71
N GLU A 113 -20.20 -2.87 -4.37
CA GLU A 113 -20.18 -3.10 -5.82
C GLU A 113 -20.16 -1.78 -6.60
N LEU A 114 -20.99 -0.81 -6.17
CA LEU A 114 -20.96 0.56 -6.69
C LEU A 114 -19.62 1.23 -6.34
N PHE A 115 -19.09 0.96 -5.15
CA PHE A 115 -17.80 1.51 -4.73
C PHE A 115 -16.65 1.09 -5.65
N LEU A 116 -16.62 -0.16 -6.11
CA LEU A 116 -15.61 -0.63 -7.07
C LEU A 116 -15.65 0.18 -8.37
N TYR A 117 -16.84 0.48 -8.89
CA TYR A 117 -17.00 1.33 -10.07
C TYR A 117 -16.44 2.73 -9.82
N LEU A 118 -16.78 3.34 -8.69
CA LEU A 118 -16.30 4.66 -8.30
C LEU A 118 -14.77 4.69 -8.16
N LEU A 119 -14.16 3.71 -7.48
CA LEU A 119 -12.70 3.60 -7.32
C LEU A 119 -11.98 3.46 -8.66
N ALA A 120 -12.53 2.66 -9.57
CA ALA A 120 -11.95 2.48 -10.89
C ALA A 120 -11.98 3.76 -11.73
N ARG A 121 -12.92 4.67 -11.46
CA ARG A 121 -13.21 5.85 -12.29
C ARG A 121 -12.82 7.19 -11.64
N CYS A 122 -12.67 7.27 -10.34
CA CYS A 122 -12.35 8.53 -9.67
C CYS A 122 -10.91 8.99 -9.97
N VAL A 123 -10.67 10.29 -9.76
CA VAL A 123 -9.35 10.89 -9.93
C VAL A 123 -8.36 10.20 -8.98
N LYS A 124 -7.27 9.68 -9.55
CA LYS A 124 -6.13 9.06 -8.84
C LYS A 124 -6.47 7.84 -7.95
N GLY A 125 -7.67 7.25 -8.07
CA GLY A 125 -8.10 6.20 -7.15
C GLY A 125 -8.15 6.67 -5.70
N ALA A 126 -8.36 7.97 -5.49
CA ALA A 126 -8.42 8.57 -4.16
C ALA A 126 -9.82 8.36 -3.56
N VAL A 127 -9.88 8.01 -2.29
CA VAL A 127 -11.11 7.98 -1.51
C VAL A 127 -11.15 9.24 -0.66
N ARG A 128 -12.26 9.97 -0.71
CA ARG A 128 -12.50 11.13 0.15
C ARG A 128 -13.97 11.21 0.50
N TYR A 129 -14.23 11.56 1.75
CA TYR A 129 -15.57 11.77 2.28
C TYR A 129 -15.69 13.21 2.76
N ASN A 130 -16.88 13.81 2.63
CA ASN A 130 -17.16 15.11 3.23
C ASN A 130 -17.41 14.97 4.74
N SER A 131 -17.72 16.09 5.41
CA SER A 131 -18.06 16.10 6.85
C SER A 131 -19.26 15.24 7.21
N ASP A 132 -20.14 14.96 6.25
CA ASP A 132 -21.35 14.16 6.42
C ASP A 132 -21.09 12.66 6.17
N GLY A 133 -19.84 12.26 5.92
CA GLY A 133 -19.47 10.89 5.62
C GLY A 133 -19.80 10.44 4.19
N LEU A 134 -20.15 11.37 3.29
CA LEU A 134 -20.52 11.07 1.90
C LEU A 134 -19.30 11.15 0.97
N PHE A 135 -19.13 10.15 0.11
CA PHE A 135 -18.06 10.12 -0.87
C PHE A 135 -18.22 11.27 -1.87
N ASN A 136 -17.17 12.06 -2.03
CA ASN A 136 -17.23 13.34 -2.76
C ASN A 136 -16.22 13.47 -3.91
N GLN A 137 -15.52 12.40 -4.31
CA GLN A 137 -14.58 12.50 -5.42
C GLN A 137 -15.24 12.61 -6.79
N SER A 138 -14.59 13.42 -7.65
CA SER A 138 -14.96 13.62 -9.05
C SER A 138 -14.42 12.49 -9.93
N PRO A 139 -15.08 12.20 -11.07
CA PRO A 139 -14.58 11.23 -12.03
C PRO A 139 -13.33 11.75 -12.74
N ASP A 140 -12.42 10.85 -13.09
CA ASP A 140 -11.32 11.16 -14.01
C ASP A 140 -11.87 11.29 -15.43
N LYS A 141 -11.92 12.51 -15.95
CA LYS A 141 -12.49 12.80 -17.28
C LYS A 141 -11.70 12.20 -18.44
N ARG A 142 -10.48 11.69 -18.20
CA ARG A 142 -9.61 11.11 -19.24
C ARG A 142 -9.88 9.62 -19.47
N ARG A 143 -10.65 8.97 -18.60
CA ARG A 143 -10.88 7.52 -18.63
C ARG A 143 -12.28 7.14 -18.12
N GLN A 144 -12.78 6.01 -18.57
CA GLN A 144 -14.10 5.49 -18.22
C GLN A 144 -14.07 4.40 -17.14
N GLY A 145 -12.92 4.25 -16.47
CA GLY A 145 -12.64 3.12 -15.57
C GLY A 145 -11.84 2.00 -16.23
N THR A 146 -11.57 0.94 -15.47
CA THR A 146 -10.91 -0.27 -15.98
C THR A 146 -11.88 -1.04 -16.87
N ARG A 147 -11.44 -1.54 -18.03
CA ARG A 147 -12.31 -2.35 -18.90
C ARG A 147 -12.83 -3.61 -18.17
N PRO A 148 -14.11 -4.01 -18.32
CA PRO A 148 -14.70 -5.14 -17.62
C PRO A 148 -13.88 -6.44 -17.69
N GLU A 149 -13.29 -6.77 -18.84
CA GLU A 149 -12.49 -8.00 -19.02
C GLU A 149 -11.20 -7.96 -18.20
N THR A 150 -10.62 -6.78 -18.01
CA THR A 150 -9.42 -6.60 -17.19
C THR A 150 -9.77 -6.59 -15.71
N MET A 151 -10.88 -5.95 -15.33
CA MET A 151 -11.38 -5.99 -13.97
C MET A 151 -11.71 -7.43 -13.53
N SER A 152 -12.46 -8.16 -14.37
CA SER A 152 -12.81 -9.56 -14.13
C SER A 152 -11.56 -10.44 -13.94
N ARG A 153 -10.57 -10.34 -14.83
CA ARG A 153 -9.29 -11.08 -14.67
C ARG A 153 -8.58 -10.77 -13.35
N ASN A 154 -8.57 -9.51 -12.91
CA ASN A 154 -7.95 -9.13 -11.65
C ASN A 154 -8.72 -9.65 -10.43
N ILE A 155 -10.05 -9.53 -10.43
CA ILE A 155 -10.91 -10.04 -9.34
C ILE A 155 -10.72 -11.56 -9.20
N TRP A 156 -10.85 -12.30 -10.31
CA TRP A 156 -10.64 -13.75 -10.31
C TRP A 156 -9.22 -14.14 -9.92
N GLY A 157 -8.21 -13.37 -10.35
CA GLY A 157 -6.82 -13.58 -9.97
C GLY A 157 -6.61 -13.47 -8.46
N VAL A 158 -7.17 -12.43 -7.82
CA VAL A 158 -7.09 -12.26 -6.36
C VAL A 158 -7.87 -13.36 -5.64
N SER A 159 -9.11 -13.64 -6.06
CA SER A 159 -9.91 -14.72 -5.46
C SER A 159 -9.18 -16.06 -5.52
N ARG A 160 -8.58 -16.41 -6.66
CA ARG A 160 -7.84 -17.68 -6.82
C ARG A 160 -6.73 -17.86 -5.79
N ILE A 161 -6.02 -16.78 -5.44
CA ILE A 161 -4.89 -16.88 -4.52
C ILE A 161 -5.31 -16.70 -3.06
N LEU A 162 -6.42 -16.04 -2.75
CA LEU A 162 -6.80 -15.70 -1.37
C LEU A 162 -8.01 -16.48 -0.82
N LYS A 163 -8.86 -17.04 -1.69
CA LYS A 163 -10.12 -17.68 -1.28
C LYS A 163 -9.88 -18.84 -0.31
N GLY A 164 -10.67 -18.87 0.76
CA GLY A 164 -10.55 -19.86 1.85
C GLY A 164 -9.45 -19.55 2.86
N ARG A 165 -8.68 -18.46 2.69
CA ARG A 165 -7.54 -18.11 3.55
C ARG A 165 -7.63 -16.70 4.15
N VAL A 166 -8.68 -15.95 3.82
CA VAL A 166 -8.86 -14.54 4.24
C VAL A 166 -10.02 -14.39 5.21
N VAL A 167 -9.78 -13.63 6.27
CA VAL A 167 -10.82 -12.95 7.05
C VAL A 167 -10.75 -11.47 6.73
N THR A 168 -11.91 -10.84 6.54
CA THR A 168 -12.01 -9.39 6.30
C THR A 168 -12.88 -8.74 7.36
N THR A 169 -12.41 -7.66 7.96
CA THR A 169 -13.10 -6.95 9.04
C THR A 169 -13.06 -5.44 8.84
N SER A 170 -13.94 -4.74 9.55
CA SER A 170 -13.91 -3.29 9.67
C SER A 170 -13.99 -2.93 11.15
N LEU A 171 -12.82 -2.90 11.78
CA LEU A 171 -12.61 -2.65 13.21
C LEU A 171 -11.62 -1.50 13.38
N ASP A 172 -11.57 -0.95 14.60
CA ASP A 172 -10.46 -0.09 14.99
C ASP A 172 -9.15 -0.90 14.97
N TYR A 173 -8.05 -0.24 14.60
CA TYR A 173 -6.76 -0.92 14.52
C TYR A 173 -6.30 -1.45 15.88
N GLN A 174 -6.67 -0.80 16.99
CA GLN A 174 -6.34 -1.24 18.34
C GLN A 174 -6.98 -2.60 18.65
N ASP A 175 -8.22 -2.82 18.23
CA ASP A 175 -8.91 -4.11 18.39
C ASP A 175 -8.23 -5.22 17.59
N VAL A 176 -7.77 -4.90 16.36
CA VAL A 176 -7.00 -5.84 15.54
C VAL A 176 -5.69 -6.20 16.25
N LEU A 177 -4.92 -5.20 16.68
CA LEU A 177 -3.63 -5.38 17.35
C LEU A 177 -3.74 -6.08 18.72
N ALA A 178 -4.86 -5.95 19.43
CA ALA A 178 -5.10 -6.70 20.65
C ALA A 178 -5.15 -8.21 20.39
N ASN A 179 -5.67 -8.62 19.21
CA ASN A 179 -5.95 -10.01 18.86
C ASN A 179 -4.84 -10.71 18.04
N VAL A 180 -3.67 -10.08 17.87
CA VAL A 180 -2.53 -10.71 17.18
C VAL A 180 -1.76 -11.66 18.10
N GLY A 181 -1.31 -12.79 17.57
CA GLY A 181 -0.52 -13.80 18.29
C GLY A 181 0.92 -13.91 17.79
N SER A 182 1.72 -14.76 18.43
CA SER A 182 3.12 -14.99 18.05
C SER A 182 3.29 -15.58 16.65
N GLY A 183 2.30 -16.32 16.15
CA GLY A 183 2.28 -16.84 14.78
C GLY A 183 2.04 -15.77 13.69
N ASP A 184 1.59 -14.58 14.09
CA ASP A 184 1.26 -13.51 13.17
C ASP A 184 2.48 -12.68 12.79
N VAL A 185 2.41 -12.13 11.58
CA VAL A 185 3.21 -10.99 11.16
C VAL A 185 2.25 -9.85 10.85
N VAL A 186 2.46 -8.69 11.46
CA VAL A 186 1.59 -7.52 11.27
C VAL A 186 2.24 -6.54 10.30
N TYR A 187 1.55 -6.16 9.24
CA TYR A 187 1.96 -5.05 8.37
C TYR A 187 1.04 -3.86 8.56
N MET A 188 1.64 -2.73 8.91
CA MET A 188 0.93 -1.48 9.15
C MET A 188 1.36 -0.44 8.11
N ASP A 189 0.41 0.02 7.31
CA ASP A 189 0.53 1.21 6.44
C ASP A 189 -0.51 2.27 6.85
N PRO A 190 -0.35 2.84 8.04
CA PRO A 190 -1.30 3.78 8.59
C PRO A 190 -1.43 5.07 7.76
N PRO A 191 -2.59 5.73 7.81
CA PRO A 191 -2.89 6.99 7.14
C PRO A 191 -2.15 8.19 7.75
N TYR A 192 -0.82 8.22 7.67
CA TYR A 192 -0.07 9.39 8.07
C TYR A 192 0.11 10.33 6.88
N GLN A 193 -0.27 11.59 7.07
CA GLN A 193 0.47 12.72 6.52
C GLN A 193 0.12 14.01 7.26
N GLY A 194 1.14 14.58 7.91
CA GLY A 194 1.18 15.97 8.37
C GLY A 194 0.51 16.21 9.71
N VAL A 195 1.30 16.20 10.78
CA VAL A 195 0.99 16.94 12.02
C VAL A 195 1.09 18.43 11.71
N CYS A 196 0.20 18.95 10.87
CA CYS A 196 0.03 20.36 10.57
C CYS A 196 -1.45 20.63 10.28
N GLY A 197 -2.17 21.01 11.34
CA GLY A 197 -3.25 22.00 11.27
C GLY A 197 -4.65 21.52 10.93
N ASP A 198 -4.83 20.73 9.87
CA ASP A 198 -6.17 20.49 9.33
C ASP A 198 -6.51 19.00 9.18
N ARG A 199 -7.71 18.63 9.64
CA ARG A 199 -8.32 17.31 9.42
C ARG A 199 -8.33 17.01 7.93
N ASP A 200 -7.51 16.06 7.51
CA ASP A 200 -7.53 15.65 6.12
C ASP A 200 -8.70 14.69 5.83
N SER A 201 -9.65 15.16 5.03
CA SER A 201 -10.80 14.39 4.51
C SER A 201 -10.45 13.12 3.70
N ARG A 202 -9.15 12.82 3.51
CA ARG A 202 -8.61 11.67 2.77
C ARG A 202 -8.78 10.33 3.48
N TYR A 203 -8.94 10.31 4.80
CA TYR A 203 -9.15 9.08 5.56
C TYR A 203 -10.41 9.17 6.42
N PHE A 204 -11.11 8.04 6.58
CA PHE A 204 -12.35 7.97 7.35
C PHE A 204 -12.15 8.43 8.81
N SER A 205 -10.97 8.14 9.36
CA SER A 205 -10.47 8.67 10.63
C SER A 205 -8.97 8.92 10.56
N GLY A 206 -8.50 10.00 11.19
CA GLY A 206 -7.07 10.18 11.46
C GLY A 206 -6.63 9.29 12.62
N ILE A 207 -5.33 9.03 12.74
CA ILE A 207 -4.75 8.28 13.86
C ILE A 207 -3.98 9.24 14.76
N GLU A 208 -4.31 9.23 16.04
CA GLU A 208 -3.53 9.96 17.05
C GLU A 208 -2.16 9.31 17.25
N PHE A 209 -1.12 10.13 17.21
CA PHE A 209 0.27 9.65 17.22
C PHE A 209 0.63 8.91 18.52
N ASP A 210 0.29 9.49 19.68
CA ASP A 210 0.70 8.92 20.97
C ASP A 210 -0.02 7.59 21.28
N PRO A 211 -1.34 7.43 21.07
CA PRO A 211 -2.01 6.12 21.19
C PRO A 211 -1.44 5.06 20.24
N TYR A 212 -1.06 5.45 19.03
CA TYR A 212 -0.44 4.52 18.08
C TYR A 212 0.95 4.06 18.55
N VAL A 213 1.78 4.98 19.04
CA VAL A 213 3.08 4.65 19.63
C VAL A 213 2.92 3.69 20.81
N GLU A 214 1.90 3.87 21.65
CA GLU A 214 1.65 2.95 22.77
C GLU A 214 1.19 1.57 22.29
N ALA A 215 0.37 1.49 21.24
CA ALA A 215 0.02 0.21 20.63
C ALA A 215 1.27 -0.54 20.12
N LEU A 216 2.23 0.15 19.49
CA LEU A 216 3.50 -0.44 19.09
C LEU A 216 4.34 -0.91 20.30
N ARG A 217 4.31 -0.16 21.40
CA ARG A 217 4.99 -0.56 22.66
C ARG A 217 4.40 -1.84 23.23
N GLU A 218 3.08 -2.01 23.18
CA GLU A 218 2.41 -3.24 23.61
C GLU A 218 2.74 -4.44 22.71
N LEU A 219 2.83 -4.23 21.38
CA LEU A 219 3.31 -5.27 20.47
C LEU A 219 4.74 -5.70 20.79
N ASN A 220 5.64 -4.75 21.09
CA ASN A 220 7.01 -5.05 21.50
C ASN A 220 7.06 -5.84 22.83
N LYS A 221 6.24 -5.48 23.83
CA LYS A 221 6.16 -6.22 25.10
C LYS A 221 5.72 -7.67 24.92
N ARG A 222 4.90 -7.94 23.90
CA ARG A 222 4.39 -9.26 23.52
C ARG A 222 5.26 -10.00 22.52
N ASP A 223 6.41 -9.42 22.14
CA ASP A 223 7.34 -9.97 21.15
C ASP A 223 6.67 -10.26 19.79
N ILE A 224 5.74 -9.39 19.38
CA ILE A 224 5.01 -9.55 18.11
C ILE A 224 5.88 -9.07 16.96
N ARG A 225 5.90 -9.87 15.89
CA ARG A 225 6.57 -9.53 14.63
C ARG A 225 5.72 -8.54 13.85
N TYR A 226 6.26 -7.34 13.62
CA TYR A 226 5.58 -6.36 12.80
C TYR A 226 6.51 -5.47 11.97
N VAL A 227 5.90 -4.89 10.94
CA VAL A 227 6.49 -3.90 10.04
C VAL A 227 5.56 -2.69 9.97
N VAL A 228 6.14 -1.48 10.09
CA VAL A 228 5.45 -0.22 9.83
C VAL A 228 6.05 0.42 8.58
N SER A 229 5.22 0.61 7.56
CA SER A 229 5.47 1.54 6.46
C SER A 229 5.10 2.93 6.94
N TYR A 230 6.01 3.87 6.84
CA TYR A 230 5.82 5.21 7.38
C TYR A 230 6.31 6.27 6.39
N ASP A 231 5.78 7.49 6.53
CA ASP A 231 6.18 8.63 5.73
C ASP A 231 7.70 8.74 5.69
N GLY A 232 8.24 8.69 4.47
CA GLY A 232 9.67 8.82 4.25
C GLY A 232 10.05 10.24 3.83
N ARG A 233 11.08 10.33 2.99
CA ARG A 233 11.63 11.62 2.55
C ARG A 233 11.57 11.77 1.04
N THR A 234 11.35 12.99 0.56
CA THR A 234 11.54 13.35 -0.84
C THR A 234 12.64 14.40 -0.92
N GLY A 235 13.77 14.06 -1.52
CA GLY A 235 14.96 14.91 -1.50
C GLY A 235 15.45 15.17 -0.06
N THR A 236 15.44 16.43 0.37
CA THR A 236 15.81 16.87 1.73
C THR A 236 14.63 17.00 2.69
N ARG A 237 13.39 16.84 2.22
CA ARG A 237 12.19 17.00 3.04
C ARG A 237 11.77 15.66 3.64
N THR A 238 11.76 15.58 4.97
CA THR A 238 11.14 14.50 5.74
C THR A 238 9.70 14.89 6.03
N TYR A 239 8.76 13.96 5.85
CA TYR A 239 7.36 14.18 6.17
C TYR A 239 7.01 13.44 7.47
N GLY A 240 6.21 14.07 8.35
CA GLY A 240 5.72 13.45 9.59
C GLY A 240 6.70 13.47 10.78
N LYS A 241 6.20 13.02 11.94
CA LYS A 241 6.98 12.81 13.17
C LYS A 241 7.58 11.41 13.14
N SER A 242 8.89 11.28 13.28
CA SER A 242 9.55 9.98 13.35
C SER A 242 9.06 9.16 14.55
N LEU A 243 9.02 7.84 14.41
CA LEU A 243 8.72 6.95 15.52
C LEU A 243 9.79 7.08 16.63
N PRO A 244 9.41 7.05 17.92
CA PRO A 244 10.35 7.24 19.02
C PRO A 244 11.43 6.16 19.07
N GLN A 245 12.68 6.57 19.34
CA GLN A 245 13.80 5.63 19.55
C GLN A 245 13.56 4.65 20.71
N SER A 246 12.71 5.01 21.67
CA SER A 246 12.31 4.13 22.77
C SER A 246 11.61 2.84 22.32
N LEU A 247 11.08 2.80 21.08
CA LEU A 247 10.51 1.58 20.50
C LEU A 247 11.59 0.60 20.00
N GLN A 248 12.86 1.03 19.89
CA GLN A 248 13.99 0.20 19.47
C GLN A 248 13.77 -0.53 18.13
N LEU A 249 13.10 0.12 17.18
CA LEU A 249 12.81 -0.46 15.87
C LEU A 249 14.01 -0.36 14.95
N VAL A 250 14.21 -1.39 14.13
CA VAL A 250 15.20 -1.38 13.05
C VAL A 250 14.60 -0.58 11.89
N HIS A 251 15.27 0.51 11.52
CA HIS A 251 14.84 1.39 10.42
C HIS A 251 15.56 1.02 9.12
N VAL A 252 14.78 0.92 8.04
CA VAL A 252 15.24 0.65 6.69
C VAL A 252 14.68 1.70 5.74
N GLU A 253 15.52 2.20 4.83
CA GLU A 253 15.10 3.13 3.77
C GLU A 253 14.87 2.37 2.45
N LEU A 254 13.67 2.48 1.88
CA LEU A 254 13.32 1.87 0.59
C LEU A 254 13.26 2.91 -0.52
N ASP A 255 13.83 2.60 -1.68
CA ASP A 255 13.65 3.41 -2.89
C ASP A 255 12.22 3.22 -3.42
N ALA A 256 11.37 4.25 -3.27
CA ALA A 256 10.01 4.29 -3.77
C ALA A 256 9.91 4.88 -5.19
N GLY A 257 11.05 5.19 -5.82
CA GLY A 257 11.16 5.72 -7.17
C GLY A 257 11.01 7.24 -7.26
N ARG A 258 10.98 7.75 -8.50
CA ARG A 258 10.88 9.19 -8.77
C ARG A 258 9.58 9.77 -8.24
N SER A 259 9.68 10.90 -7.54
CA SER A 259 8.51 11.64 -7.06
C SER A 259 7.70 12.17 -8.24
N SER A 260 6.42 11.81 -8.30
CA SER A 260 5.51 12.30 -9.34
C SER A 260 5.32 13.82 -9.24
N GLN A 261 5.31 14.37 -8.02
CA GLN A 261 5.23 15.83 -7.81
C GLN A 261 6.52 16.54 -8.26
N ALA A 262 7.69 15.98 -7.93
CA ALA A 262 8.96 16.54 -8.38
C ALA A 262 9.06 16.52 -9.91
N THR A 263 8.64 15.41 -10.53
CA THR A 263 8.61 15.26 -12.00
C THR A 263 7.71 16.32 -12.65
N LEU A 264 6.52 16.56 -12.09
CA LEU A 264 5.61 17.62 -12.56
C LEU A 264 6.21 19.03 -12.43
N LEU A 265 7.14 19.22 -11.50
CA LEU A 265 7.86 20.48 -11.27
C LEU A 265 9.24 20.51 -11.98
N GLY A 266 9.53 19.54 -12.85
CA GLY A 266 10.81 19.47 -13.59
C GLY A 266 12.02 19.05 -12.75
N ARG A 267 11.81 18.46 -11.58
CA ARG A 267 12.86 18.00 -10.64
C ARG A 267 13.01 16.47 -10.69
N ASP A 268 14.20 15.98 -10.38
CA ASP A 268 14.55 14.54 -10.38
C ASP A 268 14.65 13.95 -8.96
N ASP A 269 13.75 14.39 -8.06
CA ASP A 269 13.78 13.94 -6.68
C ASP A 269 13.29 12.48 -6.56
N VAL A 270 14.04 11.68 -5.80
CA VAL A 270 13.66 10.31 -5.42
C VAL A 270 12.83 10.35 -4.14
N THR A 271 11.76 9.57 -4.12
CA THR A 271 10.97 9.31 -2.90
C THR A 271 11.60 8.10 -2.22
N VAL A 272 11.99 8.28 -0.96
CA VAL A 272 12.43 7.20 -0.09
C VAL A 272 11.30 6.94 0.90
N GLU A 273 10.96 5.69 1.13
CA GLU A 273 9.98 5.29 2.13
C GLU A 273 10.67 4.69 3.36
N SER A 274 10.17 5.02 4.56
CA SER A 274 10.70 4.50 5.82
C SER A 274 9.98 3.22 6.19
N LEU A 275 10.73 2.14 6.37
CA LEU A 275 10.24 0.87 6.88
C LEU A 275 10.82 0.64 8.28
N TYR A 276 9.97 0.40 9.28
CA TYR A 276 10.39 0.09 10.64
C TYR A 276 10.03 -1.34 10.98
N LEU A 277 11.00 -2.14 11.41
CA LEU A 277 10.82 -3.53 11.82
C LEU A 277 10.90 -3.62 13.35
N SER A 278 9.98 -4.38 13.95
CA SER A 278 10.12 -4.85 15.34
C SER A 278 11.41 -5.63 15.55
N ALA A 279 11.94 -5.64 16.77
CA ALA A 279 13.12 -6.44 17.11
C ALA A 279 12.89 -7.94 16.86
N ALA A 280 11.71 -8.45 17.22
CA ALA A 280 11.29 -9.83 16.97
C ALA A 280 11.46 -10.21 15.49
N LEU A 281 10.89 -9.40 14.59
CA LEU A 281 10.98 -9.64 13.16
C LEU A 281 12.41 -9.47 12.63
N ALA A 282 13.11 -8.40 13.02
CA ALA A 282 14.43 -8.09 12.50
C ALA A 282 15.45 -9.20 12.78
N SER A 283 15.25 -9.98 13.84
CA SER A 283 16.09 -11.14 14.17
C SER A 283 15.91 -12.35 13.22
N GLU A 284 14.79 -12.42 12.50
CA GLU A 284 14.44 -13.52 11.58
C GLU A 284 14.73 -13.20 10.11
N VAL A 285 14.94 -11.93 9.77
CA VAL A 285 15.10 -11.48 8.39
C VAL A 285 16.52 -11.75 7.89
N GLU A 286 16.63 -12.46 6.76
CA GLU A 286 17.93 -12.76 6.12
C GLU A 286 18.53 -11.54 5.42
N GLU A 287 17.69 -10.60 4.97
CA GLU A 287 18.13 -9.36 4.33
C GLU A 287 18.69 -8.39 5.37
N GLN A 288 19.98 -8.07 5.26
CA GLN A 288 20.60 -7.02 6.09
C GLN A 288 19.94 -5.66 5.77
N PRO A 289 19.45 -4.92 6.79
CA PRO A 289 19.02 -3.53 6.66
C PRO A 289 20.08 -2.67 5.95
N THR A 290 19.90 -2.41 4.66
CA THR A 290 20.83 -1.53 3.93
C THR A 290 20.30 -0.10 4.00
N ASN A 291 21.08 0.80 4.60
CA ASN A 291 20.82 2.23 4.48
C ASN A 291 20.90 2.62 2.99
N TYR A 292 19.84 3.20 2.45
CA TYR A 292 19.76 3.57 1.04
C TYR A 292 20.98 4.40 0.63
N THR A 293 21.82 3.83 -0.25
CA THR A 293 22.96 4.53 -0.83
C THR A 293 22.58 4.94 -2.25
N ARG A 294 22.43 6.24 -2.50
CA ARG A 294 22.06 6.81 -3.81
C ARG A 294 22.95 6.20 -4.92
N LYS A 295 22.33 5.55 -5.91
CA LYS A 295 22.99 4.94 -7.09
C LYS A 295 23.88 5.90 -7.90
N ALA A 296 23.74 7.21 -7.70
CA ALA A 296 24.62 8.23 -8.31
C ALA A 296 26.10 8.06 -7.92
N SER A 297 26.40 7.38 -6.81
CA SER A 297 27.79 7.19 -6.36
C SER A 297 28.49 5.96 -6.95
N LEU A 298 27.78 5.00 -7.57
CA LEU A 298 28.43 3.85 -8.21
C LEU A 298 29.06 4.21 -9.56
N GLN A 299 28.46 5.12 -10.31
CA GLN A 299 29.00 5.57 -11.59
C GLN A 299 30.21 6.50 -11.43
N MET A 300 30.29 7.27 -10.33
CA MET A 300 31.49 8.03 -9.97
C MET A 300 32.62 7.13 -9.44
N ARG A 301 32.33 6.11 -8.62
CA ARG A 301 33.38 5.19 -8.14
C ARG A 301 34.04 4.38 -9.27
N LEU A 302 33.28 4.02 -10.32
CA LEU A 302 33.82 3.33 -11.50
C LEU A 302 34.65 4.23 -12.42
N LEU A 303 34.39 5.55 -12.41
CA LEU A 303 35.19 6.52 -13.16
C LEU A 303 36.48 6.90 -12.42
N ASP A 304 36.45 6.94 -11.09
CA ASP A 304 37.63 7.21 -10.27
C ASP A 304 38.59 6.01 -10.21
N SER A 305 38.09 4.76 -10.30
CA SER A 305 38.93 3.56 -10.36
C SER A 305 39.63 3.35 -11.72
N ASN A 306 39.18 4.01 -12.79
CA ASN A 306 39.75 3.87 -14.14
C ASN A 306 40.77 4.96 -14.52
N ASN A 307 41.02 5.95 -13.66
CA ASN A 307 42.01 7.02 -13.89
C ASN A 307 43.36 6.79 -13.18
N GLY A 308 43.55 5.64 -12.50
CA GLY A 308 44.74 5.32 -11.70
C GLY A 308 45.83 4.49 -12.40
N THR A 309 45.85 4.37 -13.73
CA THR A 309 46.88 3.57 -14.41
C THR A 309 47.35 4.17 -15.75
N LYS A 310 47.87 5.40 -15.71
CA LYS A 310 48.80 5.86 -16.77
C LYS A 310 50.23 5.69 -16.27
N LYS A 311 50.83 4.54 -16.62
CA LYS A 311 52.28 4.32 -16.54
C LYS A 311 52.99 5.36 -17.41
N SER A 312 53.93 6.04 -16.79
CA SER A 312 54.98 6.86 -17.41
C SER A 312 55.75 6.06 -18.47
N ILE A 313 55.72 6.53 -19.72
CA ILE A 313 56.67 6.13 -20.75
C ILE A 313 57.62 7.31 -20.94
N GLN A 314 58.84 7.17 -20.39
CA GLN A 314 59.99 7.99 -20.75
C GLN A 314 60.29 7.79 -22.24
N LYS A 315 60.37 8.89 -23.01
CA LYS A 315 61.03 8.91 -24.31
C LYS A 315 62.43 9.49 -24.11
N SER A 316 63.43 8.69 -24.43
CA SER A 316 64.80 9.10 -24.71
C SER A 316 64.89 9.67 -26.13
N PHE A 317 65.71 10.72 -26.24
CA PHE A 317 66.11 11.54 -27.40
C PHE A 317 65.17 12.69 -27.78
#